data_AF-Q5UXD5-F1
#
_entry.id   AF-Q5UXD5-F1
#
_cell.length_a   1.000
_cell.length_b   1.000
_cell.length_c   1.000
_cell.angle_alpha   90.00
_cell.angle_beta   90.00
_cell.angle_gamma   90.00
#
_symmetry.space_group_name_H-M   'P 1'
#
loop_
_entity.id
_entity.type
_entity.pdbx_description
1 polymer ?
#
loop_
_entity_poly.entity_id
_entity_poly.type
_entity_poly.pdbx_seq_one_letter_code
_entity_poly.pdbx_strand_id
1 'polypeptide(L)'
;MPDVHGDDVLSRLRERGYDGIIIMLTAVDADLNILEMPFDDYLQKPVGQSTLLSTLDQHLDRPDEDDRLDEYFRISSKLSVLEREKSASQLESSAEYTELKERARELEWMLHAENDDFEELKQTYQSISRS
;
A
#
# COMPACT_ATOMS: atom_id res chain seq x y z
N MET A 1 -15.80 -8.27 -8.68
CA MET A 1 -16.73 -9.40 -8.41
C MET A 1 -17.87 -9.28 -9.42
N PRO A 2 -18.54 -10.36 -9.85
CA PRO A 2 -19.45 -10.28 -11.01
C PRO A 2 -20.56 -9.23 -10.85
N ASP A 3 -21.02 -8.97 -9.62
CA ASP A 3 -22.14 -8.07 -9.34
C ASP A 3 -21.77 -6.83 -8.52
N VAL A 4 -20.52 -6.71 -8.05
CA VAL A 4 -20.07 -5.64 -7.15
C VAL A 4 -18.63 -5.22 -7.49
N HIS A 5 -18.38 -3.91 -7.52
CA HIS A 5 -17.04 -3.37 -7.68
C HIS A 5 -16.23 -3.48 -6.36
N GLY A 6 -14.93 -3.68 -6.47
CA GLY A 6 -14.07 -3.91 -5.30
C GLY A 6 -13.89 -2.66 -4.43
N ASP A 7 -13.90 -1.49 -5.04
CA ASP A 7 -13.90 -0.18 -4.38
C ASP A 7 -15.17 0.05 -3.55
N ASP A 8 -16.35 -0.34 -4.05
CA ASP A 8 -17.60 -0.28 -3.30
C ASP A 8 -17.54 -1.15 -2.03
N VAL A 9 -16.94 -2.33 -2.13
CA VAL A 9 -16.76 -3.23 -0.98
C VAL A 9 -15.79 -2.62 0.02
N LEU A 10 -14.67 -2.07 -0.46
CA LEU A 10 -13.66 -1.39 0.36
C LEU A 10 -14.28 -0.23 1.16
N SER A 11 -14.96 0.68 0.48
CA SER A 11 -15.62 1.83 1.11
C SER A 11 -16.64 1.39 2.15
N ARG A 12 -17.48 0.40 1.83
CA ARG A 12 -18.48 -0.13 2.79
C ARG A 12 -17.87 -0.80 4.00
N LEU A 13 -16.71 -1.47 3.87
CA LEU A 13 -16.02 -2.06 5.02
C LEU A 13 -15.55 -0.96 5.98
N ARG A 14 -14.89 0.07 5.45
CA ARG A 14 -14.39 1.20 6.24
C ARG A 14 -15.51 2.04 6.86
N GLU A 15 -16.57 2.34 6.10
CA GLU A 15 -17.77 3.05 6.62
C GLU A 15 -18.44 2.32 7.79
N ARG A 16 -18.27 1.00 7.88
CA ARG A 16 -18.80 0.17 8.98
C ARG A 16 -17.84 0.03 10.16
N GLY A 17 -16.70 0.71 10.14
CA GLY A 17 -15.68 0.63 11.19
C GLY A 17 -14.89 -0.67 11.18
N TYR A 18 -14.70 -1.29 10.01
CA TYR A 18 -13.74 -2.38 9.88
C TYR A 18 -12.33 -1.81 9.81
N ASP A 19 -11.56 -2.05 10.87
CA ASP A 19 -10.18 -1.54 11.02
C ASP A 19 -9.12 -2.60 10.70
N GLY A 20 -9.53 -3.79 10.23
CA GLY A 20 -8.59 -4.83 9.81
C GLY A 20 -7.90 -4.50 8.48
N ILE A 21 -6.82 -5.21 8.20
CA ILE A 21 -6.07 -5.06 6.95
C ILE A 21 -6.92 -5.45 5.74
N ILE A 22 -6.90 -4.61 4.70
CA ILE A 22 -7.54 -4.84 3.40
C ILE A 22 -6.48 -4.76 2.29
N ILE A 23 -6.28 -5.88 1.61
CA ILE A 23 -5.37 -6.00 0.46
C ILE A 23 -6.19 -6.13 -0.82
N MET A 24 -5.97 -5.22 -1.77
CA MET A 24 -6.65 -5.23 -3.07
C MET A 24 -5.96 -6.21 -4.02
N LEU A 25 -6.72 -7.14 -4.64
CA LEU A 25 -6.21 -8.03 -5.68
C LEU A 25 -6.94 -7.80 -7.01
N THR A 26 -6.23 -7.36 -8.04
CA THR A 26 -6.83 -6.91 -9.31
C THR A 26 -6.04 -7.34 -10.52
N ALA A 27 -6.71 -7.55 -11.65
CA ALA A 27 -6.06 -7.83 -12.95
C ALA A 27 -6.01 -6.59 -13.87
N VAL A 28 -6.35 -5.42 -13.32
CA VAL A 28 -6.43 -4.15 -14.06
C VAL A 28 -5.31 -3.24 -13.58
N ASP A 29 -4.69 -2.56 -14.53
CA ASP A 29 -3.65 -1.55 -14.28
C ASP A 29 -4.20 -0.45 -13.38
N ALA A 30 -3.42 -0.06 -12.38
CA ALA A 30 -3.86 0.95 -11.42
C ALA A 30 -3.97 2.32 -12.07
N ASP A 31 -4.85 3.17 -11.56
CA ASP A 31 -4.92 4.59 -11.92
C ASP A 31 -4.73 5.50 -10.71
N LEU A 32 -4.57 6.81 -10.93
CA LEU A 32 -4.34 7.78 -9.85
C LEU A 32 -5.43 7.74 -8.77
N ASN A 33 -6.63 7.25 -9.09
CA ASN A 33 -7.71 7.07 -8.13
C ASN A 33 -7.37 6.15 -6.95
N ILE A 34 -6.36 5.27 -7.05
CA ILE A 34 -5.95 4.41 -5.93
C ILE A 34 -5.37 5.21 -4.76
N LEU A 35 -4.93 6.45 -5.00
CA LEU A 35 -4.30 7.29 -3.99
C LEU A 35 -5.29 7.64 -2.87
N GLU A 36 -6.56 7.87 -3.21
CA GLU A 36 -7.63 8.18 -2.25
C GLU A 36 -8.26 6.92 -1.60
N MET A 37 -8.00 5.73 -2.15
CA MET A 37 -8.68 4.51 -1.70
C MET A 37 -8.15 4.01 -0.34
N PRO A 38 -9.02 3.63 0.61
CA PRO A 38 -8.61 3.29 1.99
C PRO A 38 -8.18 1.82 2.17
N PHE A 39 -7.39 1.28 1.24
CA PHE A 39 -6.76 -0.05 1.35
C PHE A 39 -5.37 0.05 1.97
N ASP A 40 -4.86 -1.07 2.46
CA ASP A 40 -3.54 -1.15 3.11
C ASP A 40 -2.46 -1.66 2.16
N ASP A 41 -2.82 -2.53 1.21
CA ASP A 41 -1.90 -3.00 0.18
C ASP A 41 -2.60 -3.36 -1.14
N TYR A 42 -1.83 -3.54 -2.22
CA TYR A 42 -2.32 -3.73 -3.58
C TYR A 42 -1.45 -4.73 -4.35
N LEU A 43 -2.09 -5.79 -4.85
CA LEU A 43 -1.46 -6.86 -5.60
C LEU A 43 -2.09 -7.00 -6.99
N GLN A 44 -1.24 -7.01 -8.01
CA GLN A 44 -1.65 -7.22 -9.40
C GLN A 44 -1.63 -8.70 -9.75
N LYS A 45 -2.71 -9.18 -10.35
CA LYS A 45 -2.84 -10.56 -10.84
C LYS A 45 -2.05 -10.73 -12.13
N PRO A 46 -1.45 -11.92 -12.34
CA PRO A 46 -1.53 -13.11 -11.49
C PRO A 46 -0.62 -13.03 -10.25
N VAL A 47 -1.14 -13.43 -9.09
CA VAL A 47 -0.36 -13.50 -7.84
C VAL A 47 -0.07 -14.96 -7.51
N GLY A 48 1.20 -15.29 -7.28
CA GLY A 48 1.63 -16.61 -6.83
C GLY A 48 1.31 -16.87 -5.36
N GLN A 49 1.17 -18.14 -4.97
CA GLN A 49 0.90 -18.51 -3.57
C GLN A 49 1.97 -17.98 -2.61
N SER A 50 3.25 -18.06 -2.98
CA SER A 50 4.35 -17.56 -2.16
C SER A 50 4.25 -16.06 -1.93
N THR A 51 4.01 -15.27 -2.99
CA THR A 51 3.82 -13.82 -2.90
C THR A 51 2.65 -13.48 -1.98
N LEU A 52 1.51 -14.15 -2.16
CA LEU A 52 0.33 -13.91 -1.32
C LEU A 52 0.59 -14.22 0.15
N LEU A 53 1.25 -15.34 0.46
CA LEU A 53 1.57 -15.70 1.85
C LEU A 53 2.55 -14.71 2.46
N SER A 54 3.61 -14.32 1.74
CA SER A 54 4.56 -13.32 2.24
C SER A 54 3.91 -11.96 2.49
N THR A 55 2.96 -11.53 1.64
CA THR A 55 2.18 -10.32 1.90
C THR A 55 1.34 -10.46 3.17
N LEU A 56 0.69 -11.61 3.39
CA LEU A 56 -0.09 -11.84 4.60
C LEU A 56 0.78 -11.85 5.87
N ASP A 57 1.93 -12.53 5.84
CA ASP A 57 2.85 -12.61 6.98
C ASP A 57 3.29 -11.21 7.44
N GLN A 58 3.59 -10.31 6.50
CA GLN A 58 3.93 -8.91 6.79
C GLN A 58 2.84 -8.17 7.59
N HIS A 59 1.57 -8.42 7.26
CA HIS A 59 0.45 -7.74 7.91
C HIS A 59 0.01 -8.44 9.20
N LEU A 60 0.39 -9.71 9.40
CA LEU A 60 0.03 -10.50 10.60
C LEU A 60 1.09 -10.43 11.70
N ASP A 61 2.37 -10.27 11.36
CA ASP A 61 3.49 -10.19 12.33
C ASP A 61 3.61 -8.82 13.02
N ARG A 62 2.55 -8.02 13.02
CA ARG A 62 2.50 -6.66 13.59
C ARG A 62 1.59 -6.56 14.83
N PRO A 63 1.97 -7.13 15.98
CA PRO A 63 1.31 -6.82 17.24
C PRO A 63 1.83 -5.45 17.73
N ASP A 64 0.95 -4.46 17.78
CA ASP A 64 1.19 -3.12 18.36
C ASP A 64 2.15 -2.20 17.57
N GLU A 65 1.97 -2.06 16.25
CA GLU A 65 2.73 -1.08 15.50
C GLU A 65 2.11 0.32 15.49
N ASP A 66 3.02 1.29 15.52
CA ASP A 66 2.83 2.72 15.35
C ASP A 66 2.01 3.02 14.08
N ASP A 67 0.88 3.73 14.24
CA ASP A 67 0.00 4.16 13.14
C ASP A 67 0.78 4.81 11.97
N ARG A 68 1.93 5.44 12.26
CA ARG A 68 2.81 6.07 11.26
C ARG A 68 3.51 5.04 10.37
N LEU A 69 3.87 3.88 10.92
CA LEU A 69 4.52 2.81 10.17
C LEU A 69 3.53 2.15 9.21
N ASP A 70 2.30 1.92 9.65
CA ASP A 70 1.21 1.46 8.78
C ASP A 70 0.86 2.48 7.69
N GLU A 71 0.82 3.76 8.04
CA GLU A 71 0.65 4.84 7.07
C GLU A 71 1.78 4.82 6.03
N TYR A 72 3.04 4.69 6.46
CA TYR A 72 4.19 4.66 5.57
C TYR A 72 4.09 3.52 4.55
N PHE A 73 3.77 2.29 4.99
CA PHE A 73 3.69 1.15 4.08
C PHE A 73 2.48 1.24 3.15
N ARG A 74 1.33 1.70 3.64
CA ARG A 74 0.16 1.95 2.78
C ARG A 74 0.48 2.94 1.66
N ILE A 75 1.13 4.05 1.99
CA ILE A 75 1.53 5.04 0.99
C ILE A 75 2.57 4.44 0.04
N SER A 76 3.57 3.74 0.57
CA SER A 76 4.61 3.08 -0.23
C SER A 76 4.04 2.07 -1.21
N SER A 77 2.98 1.33 -0.83
CA SER A 77 2.24 0.41 -1.73
C SER A 77 1.69 1.17 -2.93
N LYS A 78 0.90 2.21 -2.66
CA LYS A 78 0.25 3.05 -3.68
C LYS A 78 1.28 3.64 -4.64
N LEU A 79 2.35 4.23 -4.10
CA LEU A 79 3.41 4.83 -4.92
C LEU A 79 4.12 3.79 -5.78
N SER A 80 4.47 2.63 -5.22
CA SER A 80 5.19 1.59 -5.97
C SER A 80 4.36 1.03 -7.13
N VAL A 81 3.05 0.84 -6.93
CA VAL A 81 2.15 0.40 -7.99
C VAL A 81 2.03 1.46 -9.08
N LEU A 82 1.81 2.73 -8.71
CA LEU A 82 1.70 3.81 -9.68
C LEU A 82 2.99 4.06 -10.47
N GLU A 83 4.15 3.94 -9.84
CA GLU A 83 5.46 4.08 -10.49
C GLU A 83 5.75 2.99 -11.53
N ARG A 84 5.03 1.85 -11.46
CA ARG A 84 5.10 0.78 -12.47
C ARG A 84 4.13 1.01 -13.63
N GLU A 85 2.93 1.48 -13.31
CA GLU A 85 1.81 1.57 -14.27
C GLU A 85 1.72 2.92 -15.00
N LYS A 86 2.36 3.97 -14.47
CA LYS A 86 2.27 5.33 -15.03
C LYS A 86 3.60 5.86 -15.50
N SER A 87 3.54 6.73 -16.50
CA SER A 87 4.71 7.49 -16.92
C SER A 87 5.08 8.58 -15.91
N ALA A 88 6.36 8.94 -15.86
CA ALA A 88 6.85 10.01 -14.98
C ALA A 88 6.07 11.33 -15.15
N SER A 89 5.71 11.71 -16.39
CA SER A 89 4.95 12.94 -16.64
C SER A 89 3.51 12.88 -16.09
N GLN A 90 2.86 11.72 -16.12
CA GLN A 90 1.53 11.55 -15.50
C GLN A 90 1.61 11.66 -13.98
N LEU A 91 2.66 11.11 -13.37
CA LEU A 91 2.87 11.18 -11.93
C LEU A 91 3.22 12.60 -11.47
N GLU A 92 4.14 13.27 -12.16
CA GLU A 92 4.57 14.64 -11.85
C GLU A 92 3.45 15.68 -12.02
N SER A 93 2.46 15.40 -12.87
CA SER A 93 1.28 16.26 -13.02
C SER A 93 0.21 16.02 -11.97
N SER A 94 0.34 14.96 -11.15
CA SER A 94 -0.58 14.66 -10.05
C SER A 94 -0.09 15.32 -8.75
N ALA A 95 -0.85 16.31 -8.28
CA ALA A 95 -0.61 16.95 -6.99
C ALA A 95 -0.70 15.93 -5.84
N GLU A 96 -1.69 15.04 -5.88
CA GLU A 96 -1.91 14.04 -4.85
C GLU A 96 -0.76 13.02 -4.76
N TYR A 97 -0.24 12.57 -5.91
CA TYR A 97 0.95 11.71 -5.95
C TYR A 97 2.15 12.42 -5.30
N THR A 98 2.32 13.71 -5.62
CA THR A 98 3.41 14.52 -5.07
C THR A 98 3.28 14.67 -3.56
N GLU A 99 2.08 14.98 -3.06
CA GLU A 99 1.81 15.10 -1.62
C GLU A 99 2.07 13.79 -0.87
N LEU A 100 1.58 12.66 -1.40
CA LEU A 100 1.82 11.35 -0.79
C LEU A 100 3.28 10.95 -0.84
N LYS A 101 4.02 11.32 -1.90
CA LYS A 101 5.46 11.08 -1.99
C LYS A 101 6.23 11.87 -0.94
N GLU A 102 5.87 13.12 -0.69
CA GLU A 102 6.48 13.90 0.40
C GLU A 102 6.10 13.33 1.77
N ARG A 103 4.83 12.96 1.97
CA ARG A 103 4.37 12.33 3.22
C ARG A 103 5.13 11.04 3.53
N ALA A 104 5.36 10.19 2.53
CA ALA A 104 6.16 8.98 2.69
C ALA A 104 7.59 9.29 3.14
N ARG A 105 8.22 10.33 2.58
CA ARG A 105 9.59 10.74 2.99
C ARG A 105 9.63 11.30 4.40
N GLU A 106 8.63 12.08 4.79
CA GLU A 106 8.52 12.59 6.16
C GLU A 106 8.40 11.44 7.17
N LEU A 107 7.49 10.49 6.89
CA LEU A 107 7.31 9.30 7.72
C LEU A 107 8.58 8.45 7.77
N GLU A 108 9.24 8.23 6.63
CA GLU A 108 10.51 7.51 6.56
C GLU A 108 11.57 8.14 7.46
N TRP A 109 11.72 9.47 7.41
CA TRP A 109 12.69 10.19 8.23
C TRP A 109 12.39 10.06 9.73
N MET A 110 11.11 10.18 10.11
CA MET A 110 10.67 10.02 11.50
C MET A 110 10.88 8.60 12.00
N LEU A 111 10.44 7.59 11.23
CA LEU A 111 10.52 6.18 11.59
C LEU A 111 11.98 5.72 11.70
N HIS A 112 12.84 6.15 10.79
CA HIS A 112 14.28 5.84 10.86
C HIS A 112 14.95 6.48 12.09
N ALA A 113 14.43 7.59 12.61
CA ALA A 113 14.97 8.22 13.82
C ALA A 113 14.48 7.56 15.12
N GLU A 114 13.31 6.90 15.08
CA GLU A 114 12.61 6.40 16.27
C GLU A 114 12.60 4.87 16.39
N ASN A 115 12.83 4.14 15.29
CA ASN A 115 12.75 2.69 15.22
C ASN A 115 14.03 2.11 14.59
N ASP A 116 14.84 1.45 15.42
CA ASP A 116 16.12 0.85 15.02
C ASP A 116 15.95 -0.30 13.99
N ASP A 117 14.79 -0.97 14.00
CA ASP A 117 14.48 -2.11 13.12
C ASP A 117 13.76 -1.67 11.83
N PHE A 118 13.50 -0.37 11.65
CA PHE A 118 12.75 0.15 10.51
C PHE A 118 13.34 -0.27 9.15
N GLU A 119 14.66 -0.30 9.02
CA GLU A 119 15.31 -0.67 7.76
C GLU A 119 15.11 -2.16 7.42
N GLU A 120 15.04 -3.04 8.42
CA GLU A 120 14.73 -4.47 8.22
C GLU A 120 13.26 -4.67 7.80
N LEU A 121 12.34 -3.95 8.45
CA LEU A 121 10.92 -3.95 8.09
C LEU A 121 10.70 -3.44 6.67
N LYS A 122 11.39 -2.36 6.30
CA LYS A 122 11.35 -1.78 4.96
C LYS A 122 11.91 -2.73 3.90
N GLN A 123 13.00 -3.43 4.18
CA GLN A 123 13.55 -4.42 3.25
C GLN A 123 12.59 -5.58 3.03
N THR A 124 11.98 -6.08 4.11
CA THR A 124 10.95 -7.12 4.05
C THR A 124 9.82 -6.69 3.12
N TYR A 125 9.32 -5.47 3.29
CA TYR A 125 8.28 -4.88 2.43
C TYR A 125 8.68 -4.78 0.96
N GLN A 126 9.88 -4.26 0.65
CA GLN A 126 10.32 -4.07 -0.73
C GLN A 126 10.59 -5.39 -1.47
N SER A 127 10.94 -6.46 -0.76
CA SER A 127 11.25 -7.76 -1.37
C SER A 127 10.04 -8.41 -2.03
N ILE A 128 8.85 -8.23 -1.46
CA ILE A 128 7.60 -8.85 -1.91
C ILE A 128 7.02 -8.09 -3.10
N SER A 129 7.04 -6.76 -3.05
CA SER A 129 6.57 -5.92 -4.16
C SER A 129 7.34 -6.22 -5.46
N ARG A 130 8.62 -6.63 -5.39
CA ARG A 130 9.47 -6.90 -6.57
C ARG A 130 9.31 -8.30 -7.19
N SER A 131 8.48 -9.19 -6.64
CA SER A 131 8.26 -10.56 -7.17
C SER A 131 6.89 -10.72 -7.82
#